data_AF-A0A668VX60-F1
#
_entry.id   AF-A0A668VX60-F1
#
_cell.length_a   1.000
_cell.length_b   1.000
_cell.length_c   1.000
_cell.angle_alpha   90.00
_cell.angle_beta   90.00
_cell.angle_gamma   90.00
#
_symmetry.space_group_name_H-M   'P 1'
#
loop_
_entity.id
_entity.type
_entity.pdbx_description
1 polymer ?
#
loop_
_entity_poly.entity_id
_entity_poly.type
_entity_poly.pdbx_seq_one_letter_code
_entity_poly.pdbx_strand_id
1 'polypeptide(L)'
;MALPVTFNMIPAGHAFTTSLQALSALLSSQQDEEEEDEECKDVKAYARLGPGHIGPPPKKEKQVSTAYTKKNSKDIWCEEEVAVGSQYDDLTDPRPQPEYEIILKQSVGTEDLFLGLSRKDPSSMCCEAMLVKIKLPDTKATDVVLDVKEKFLDLRTPKYKLGLHLPDPVHKNESKAQFFSEREELEVTLLMKHPMDFINMQ
;
A
#
# COMPACT_ATOMS: atom_id res chain seq x y z
N MET A 1 14.59 54.42 -30.22
CA MET A 1 15.11 53.35 -29.34
C MET A 1 13.92 52.61 -28.74
N ALA A 2 13.74 51.34 -29.12
CA ALA A 2 13.13 50.24 -28.36
C ALA A 2 12.89 49.10 -29.37
N LEU A 3 13.58 47.97 -29.19
CA LEU A 3 13.38 46.75 -29.99
C LEU A 3 12.42 45.83 -29.23
N PRO A 4 11.49 45.12 -29.90
CA PRO A 4 10.71 44.09 -29.25
C PRO A 4 11.54 42.80 -29.09
N VAL A 5 11.51 42.24 -27.89
CA VAL A 5 12.10 40.93 -27.55
C VAL A 5 11.04 39.86 -27.82
N THR A 6 11.35 38.90 -28.69
CA THR A 6 10.53 37.70 -28.91
C THR A 6 10.85 36.65 -27.84
N PHE A 7 9.83 36.23 -27.10
CA PHE A 7 9.93 35.12 -26.14
C PHE A 7 9.54 33.82 -26.85
N ASN A 8 10.47 32.87 -26.99
CA ASN A 8 10.16 31.53 -27.47
C ASN A 8 9.55 30.71 -26.33
N MET A 9 8.25 30.46 -26.43
CA MET A 9 7.53 29.55 -25.53
C MET A 9 7.65 28.12 -26.08
N ILE A 10 8.31 27.24 -25.32
CA ILE A 10 8.45 25.82 -25.61
C ILE A 10 7.10 25.15 -25.34
N PRO A 11 6.46 24.43 -26.29
CA PRO A 11 5.18 23.79 -26.03
C PRO A 11 5.39 22.44 -25.35
N ALA A 12 5.33 22.42 -24.02
CA ALA A 12 5.08 21.21 -23.24
C ALA A 12 3.58 20.85 -23.30
N GLY A 13 3.13 20.36 -24.46
CA GLY A 13 1.70 20.11 -24.71
C GLY A 13 1.34 18.79 -25.39
N HIS A 14 2.31 17.96 -25.80
CA HIS A 14 2.02 16.82 -26.67
C HIS A 14 1.65 15.51 -25.95
N ALA A 15 2.00 15.34 -24.67
CA ALA A 15 1.74 14.09 -23.95
C ALA A 15 0.31 14.00 -23.36
N PHE A 16 -0.31 15.14 -23.08
CA PHE A 16 -1.63 15.19 -22.42
C PHE A 16 -2.79 15.04 -23.41
N THR A 17 -2.62 15.46 -24.67
CA THR A 17 -3.67 15.36 -25.68
C THR A 17 -3.84 13.94 -26.21
N THR A 18 -2.73 13.18 -26.31
CA THR A 18 -2.74 11.78 -26.74
C THR A 18 -3.42 10.86 -25.74
N SER A 19 -3.25 11.10 -24.43
CA SER A 19 -3.90 10.29 -23.40
C SER A 19 -5.41 10.50 -23.38
N LEU A 20 -5.88 11.73 -23.58
CA LEU A 20 -7.30 12.05 -23.67
C LEU A 20 -7.97 11.38 -24.89
N GLN A 21 -7.29 11.34 -26.04
CA GLN A 21 -7.80 10.66 -27.23
C GLN A 21 -7.88 9.14 -27.04
N ALA A 22 -6.89 8.54 -26.39
CA ALA A 22 -6.90 7.10 -26.09
C ALA A 22 -8.07 6.71 -25.17
N LEU A 23 -8.36 7.53 -24.15
CA LEU A 23 -9.52 7.36 -23.26
C LEU A 23 -10.85 7.50 -24.02
N SER A 24 -10.96 8.48 -24.92
CA SER A 24 -12.16 8.68 -25.75
C SER A 24 -12.47 7.45 -26.62
N ALA A 25 -11.45 6.83 -27.19
CA ALA A 25 -11.61 5.63 -28.02
C ALA A 25 -12.06 4.42 -27.18
N LEU A 26 -11.62 4.33 -25.93
CA LEU A 26 -11.96 3.24 -25.01
C LEU A 26 -13.39 3.34 -24.47
N LEU A 27 -13.89 4.57 -24.29
CA LEU A 27 -15.24 4.86 -23.78
C LEU A 27 -16.32 4.91 -24.87
N SER A 28 -15.93 4.94 -26.15
CA SER A 28 -16.87 4.91 -27.25
C SER A 28 -17.28 3.46 -27.50
N SER A 29 -18.44 3.07 -26.97
CA SER A 29 -19.06 1.77 -27.26
C SER A 29 -19.35 1.69 -28.76
N GLN A 30 -18.61 0.86 -29.48
CA GLN A 30 -18.89 0.51 -30.87
C GLN A 30 -20.33 -0.03 -30.94
N GLN A 31 -21.17 0.64 -31.72
CA GLN A 31 -22.41 0.04 -32.20
C GLN A 31 -22.04 -1.10 -33.14
N ASP A 32 -22.55 -2.27 -32.81
CA ASP A 32 -22.47 -3.52 -33.58
C ASP A 32 -23.11 -3.42 -34.97
N GLU A 33 -22.87 -4.47 -35.77
CA GLU A 33 -23.51 -4.90 -37.05
C GLU A 33 -22.67 -4.53 -38.31
N GLU A 34 -22.16 -5.45 -39.17
CA GLU A 34 -22.57 -6.79 -39.62
C GLU A 34 -21.41 -7.58 -40.32
N GLU A 35 -21.40 -8.90 -40.10
CA GLU A 35 -21.11 -10.10 -40.97
C GLU A 35 -20.04 -10.12 -42.10
N GLU A 36 -19.19 -11.16 -42.11
CA GLU A 36 -19.19 -12.26 -43.12
C GLU A 36 -18.09 -13.33 -42.87
N ASP A 37 -18.51 -14.60 -42.82
CA ASP A 37 -17.71 -15.83 -42.76
C ASP A 37 -17.08 -16.17 -44.13
N GLU A 38 -15.90 -16.81 -44.21
CA GLU A 38 -15.60 -17.81 -45.27
C GLU A 38 -14.32 -18.66 -45.04
N GLU A 39 -14.53 -19.98 -45.20
CA GLU A 39 -13.72 -21.15 -45.61
C GLU A 39 -12.30 -21.51 -45.08
N CYS A 40 -12.25 -22.70 -44.45
CA CYS A 40 -11.07 -23.50 -44.07
C CYS A 40 -10.38 -24.17 -45.27
N LYS A 41 -9.09 -23.87 -45.52
CA LYS A 41 -8.24 -24.64 -46.46
C LYS A 41 -6.95 -25.15 -45.80
N ASP A 42 -6.73 -26.45 -46.02
CA ASP A 42 -5.47 -27.20 -45.98
C ASP A 42 -5.26 -28.20 -44.83
N VAL A 43 -5.91 -29.36 -44.97
CA VAL A 43 -5.60 -30.59 -44.25
C VAL A 43 -4.31 -31.24 -44.79
N LYS A 44 -3.14 -30.67 -44.47
CA LYS A 44 -1.84 -31.34 -44.73
C LYS A 44 -0.70 -30.99 -43.76
N ALA A 45 -1.01 -30.56 -42.53
CA ALA A 45 0.01 -30.19 -41.54
C ALA A 45 0.12 -31.12 -40.30
N TYR A 46 -0.91 -31.91 -39.98
CA TYR A 46 -0.98 -32.58 -38.67
C TYR A 46 -0.02 -33.76 -38.48
N ALA A 47 0.53 -34.34 -39.56
CA ALA A 47 1.40 -35.52 -39.48
C ALA A 47 2.88 -35.20 -39.13
N ARG A 48 3.24 -33.94 -38.83
CA ARG A 48 4.64 -33.53 -38.56
C ARG A 48 4.85 -32.84 -37.21
N LEU A 49 3.88 -32.92 -36.30
CA LEU A 49 4.00 -32.31 -34.98
C LEU A 49 4.53 -33.35 -33.97
N GLY A 50 5.77 -33.15 -33.52
CA GLY A 50 6.33 -33.85 -32.37
C GLY A 50 6.22 -32.99 -31.09
N PRO A 51 6.46 -33.57 -29.90
CA PRO A 51 6.36 -32.86 -28.61
C PRO A 51 7.16 -31.56 -28.50
N GLY A 52 8.19 -31.38 -29.34
CA GLY A 52 9.02 -30.15 -29.40
C GLY A 52 8.43 -28.98 -30.18
N HIS A 53 7.18 -29.07 -30.66
CA HIS A 53 6.51 -27.99 -31.41
C HIS A 53 5.42 -27.25 -30.60
N ILE A 54 5.31 -27.54 -29.30
CA ILE A 54 4.38 -26.84 -28.41
C ILE A 54 5.09 -25.61 -27.84
N GLY A 55 4.77 -24.44 -28.39
CA GLY A 55 5.25 -23.15 -27.91
C GLY A 55 5.59 -22.18 -29.05
N PRO A 56 5.68 -20.86 -28.78
CA PRO A 56 6.05 -19.87 -29.79
C PRO A 56 7.39 -20.21 -30.45
N PRO A 57 7.58 -19.95 -31.76
CA PRO A 57 8.86 -20.20 -32.42
C PRO A 57 9.97 -19.41 -31.70
N PRO A 58 11.17 -19.99 -31.51
CA PRO A 58 12.24 -19.33 -30.80
C PRO A 58 12.67 -18.09 -31.59
N LYS A 59 12.27 -16.92 -31.09
CA LYS A 59 12.83 -15.64 -31.51
C LYS A 59 14.30 -15.66 -31.11
N LYS A 60 15.19 -15.41 -32.06
CA LYS A 60 16.60 -15.10 -31.76
C LYS A 60 16.60 -14.02 -30.68
N GLU A 61 17.05 -14.40 -29.49
CA GLU A 61 17.07 -13.56 -28.32
C GLU A 61 17.98 -12.36 -28.60
N LYS A 62 17.36 -11.21 -28.92
CA LYS A 62 17.92 -9.95 -28.44
C LYS A 62 17.81 -10.06 -26.93
N GLN A 63 18.94 -10.32 -26.27
CA GLN A 63 19.08 -10.26 -24.83
C GLN A 63 18.40 -8.97 -24.35
N VAL A 64 17.22 -9.12 -23.76
CA VAL A 64 16.66 -8.09 -22.91
C VAL A 64 17.49 -8.19 -21.64
N SER A 65 18.59 -7.43 -21.62
CA SER A 65 19.23 -7.08 -20.37
C SER A 65 18.21 -6.28 -19.58
N THR A 66 17.45 -6.94 -18.71
CA THR A 66 17.00 -6.31 -17.49
C THR A 66 18.28 -5.76 -16.87
N ALA A 67 18.42 -4.43 -16.90
CA ALA A 67 19.58 -3.75 -16.36
C ALA A 67 19.54 -3.88 -14.84
N TYR A 68 19.96 -5.04 -14.34
CA TYR A 68 20.45 -5.17 -12.98
C TYR A 68 21.72 -4.32 -12.94
N THR A 69 21.62 -3.13 -12.35
CA THR A 69 22.80 -2.35 -11.98
C THR A 69 23.54 -3.17 -10.93
N LYS A 70 24.39 -4.11 -11.37
CA LYS A 70 25.27 -4.88 -10.49
C LYS A 70 26.23 -3.90 -9.83
N LYS A 71 25.89 -3.45 -8.63
CA LYS A 71 26.85 -2.88 -7.69
C LYS A 71 27.85 -4.01 -7.40
N ASN A 72 29.15 -3.75 -7.49
CA ASN A 72 30.21 -4.74 -7.26
C ASN A 72 30.38 -5.06 -5.75
N SER A 73 29.31 -5.41 -5.05
CA SER A 73 29.40 -6.05 -3.74
C SER A 73 29.32 -7.56 -3.92
N LYS A 74 30.04 -8.30 -3.08
CA LYS A 74 29.93 -9.77 -2.99
C LYS A 74 28.67 -10.21 -2.25
N ASP A 75 27.74 -9.29 -2.01
CA ASP A 75 26.50 -9.56 -1.32
C ASP A 75 25.51 -10.17 -2.30
N ILE A 76 24.95 -11.31 -1.90
CA ILE A 76 23.97 -12.05 -2.69
C ILE A 76 22.61 -11.32 -2.72
N TRP A 77 22.40 -10.35 -1.82
CA TRP A 77 21.16 -9.58 -1.67
C TRP A 77 21.45 -8.08 -1.65
N CYS A 78 20.71 -7.28 -2.43
CA CYS A 78 20.69 -5.83 -2.25
C CYS A 78 19.76 -5.46 -1.08
N GLU A 79 20.03 -4.36 -0.37
CA GLU A 79 19.14 -3.85 0.71
C GLU A 79 17.70 -3.61 0.21
N GLU A 80 17.55 -3.25 -1.07
CA GLU A 80 16.26 -3.11 -1.76
C GLU A 80 15.58 -4.46 -2.09
N GLU A 81 16.33 -5.57 -2.15
CA GLU A 81 15.81 -6.92 -2.45
C GLU A 81 15.43 -7.72 -1.19
N VAL A 82 15.84 -7.28 0.00
CA VAL A 82 15.39 -7.87 1.26
C VAL A 82 13.95 -7.44 1.48
N ALA A 83 13.00 -8.38 1.42
CA ALA A 83 11.59 -8.11 1.65
C ALA A 83 11.38 -7.43 3.03
N VAL A 84 11.01 -6.15 3.00
CA VAL A 84 10.66 -5.35 4.18
C VAL A 84 9.29 -5.80 4.69
N GLY A 85 9.22 -6.98 5.31
CA GLY A 85 7.95 -7.54 5.74
C GLY A 85 8.05 -8.69 6.73
N SER A 86 9.08 -9.54 6.62
CA SER A 86 9.19 -10.73 7.49
C SER A 86 10.07 -10.53 8.73
N GLN A 87 10.58 -9.33 8.99
CA GLN A 87 11.48 -9.09 10.13
C GLN A 87 10.77 -9.21 11.49
N TYR A 88 9.44 -9.17 11.50
CA TYR A 88 8.66 -9.08 12.71
C TYR A 88 7.84 -10.32 13.05
N ASP A 89 7.64 -11.21 12.08
CA ASP A 89 7.06 -12.54 12.31
C ASP A 89 8.18 -13.47 12.78
N ASP A 90 8.54 -13.32 14.04
CA ASP A 90 9.53 -14.16 14.70
C ASP A 90 8.86 -15.49 15.08
N LEU A 91 8.68 -16.36 14.08
CA LEU A 91 8.14 -17.72 14.23
C LEU A 91 8.96 -18.60 15.20
N THR A 92 10.12 -18.11 15.63
CA THR A 92 11.03 -18.73 16.58
C THR A 92 10.78 -18.32 18.04
N ASP A 93 9.88 -17.36 18.30
CA ASP A 93 9.56 -16.96 19.67
C ASP A 93 8.48 -17.85 20.29
N PRO A 94 8.73 -18.50 21.44
CA PRO A 94 7.76 -19.40 22.07
C PRO A 94 6.60 -18.66 22.76
N ARG A 95 6.64 -17.32 22.86
CA ARG A 95 5.61 -16.55 23.57
C ARG A 95 4.32 -16.48 22.77
N PRO A 96 3.16 -16.79 23.38
CA PRO A 96 1.88 -16.65 22.71
C PRO A 96 1.57 -15.18 22.37
N GLN A 97 0.79 -15.01 21.31
CA GLN A 97 0.20 -13.72 20.96
C GLN A 97 -0.97 -13.41 21.91
N PRO A 98 -1.03 -12.22 22.52
CA PRO A 98 -2.15 -11.81 23.35
C PRO A 98 -3.38 -11.49 22.48
N GLU A 99 -4.58 -11.58 23.08
CA GLU A 99 -5.81 -11.14 22.42
C GLU A 99 -5.79 -9.61 22.29
N TYR A 100 -6.14 -9.09 21.11
CA TYR A 100 -6.18 -7.66 20.87
C TYR A 100 -7.38 -7.27 20.00
N GLU A 101 -7.81 -6.02 20.14
CA GLU A 101 -8.88 -5.38 19.39
C GLU A 101 -8.37 -4.04 18.84
N ILE A 102 -8.69 -3.74 17.59
CA ILE A 102 -8.35 -2.46 16.94
C ILE A 102 -9.65 -1.68 16.72
N ILE A 103 -9.68 -0.45 17.23
CA ILE A 103 -10.83 0.45 17.15
C ILE A 103 -10.39 1.76 16.50
N LEU A 104 -11.02 2.12 15.38
CA LEU A 104 -10.79 3.42 14.75
C LEU A 104 -11.63 4.49 15.45
N LYS A 105 -11.03 5.65 15.74
CA LYS A 105 -11.63 6.78 16.44
C LYS A 105 -11.65 8.02 15.56
N GLN A 106 -12.83 8.61 15.45
CA GLN A 106 -13.09 9.88 14.79
C GLN A 106 -13.55 10.90 15.82
N SER A 107 -12.92 12.08 15.83
CA SER A 107 -13.40 13.20 16.64
C SER A 107 -14.58 13.87 15.92
N VAL A 108 -15.76 13.84 16.52
CA VAL A 108 -16.98 14.44 15.96
C VAL A 108 -17.39 15.61 16.85
N GLY A 109 -17.39 16.82 16.27
CA GLY A 109 -17.83 18.04 16.94
C GLY A 109 -19.32 18.34 16.72
N THR A 110 -19.86 19.32 17.43
CA THR A 110 -21.24 19.79 17.21
C THR A 110 -21.44 20.37 15.81
N GLU A 111 -20.40 20.98 15.23
CA GLU A 111 -20.40 21.44 13.83
C GLU A 111 -20.61 20.32 12.81
N ASP A 112 -20.15 19.11 13.10
CA ASP A 112 -20.29 17.94 12.24
C ASP A 112 -21.71 17.36 12.37
N LEU A 113 -22.18 17.22 13.61
CA LEU A 113 -23.53 16.71 13.92
C LEU A 113 -24.67 17.64 13.45
N PHE A 114 -24.51 18.95 13.62
CA PHE A 114 -25.60 19.90 13.39
C PHE A 114 -25.46 20.70 12.10
N LEU A 115 -24.24 20.95 11.62
CA LEU A 115 -24.01 21.86 10.49
C LEU A 115 -23.36 21.18 9.27
N GLY A 116 -22.80 19.98 9.43
CA GLY A 116 -22.13 19.24 8.35
C GLY A 116 -20.93 19.97 7.73
N LEU A 117 -20.29 20.89 8.47
CA LEU A 117 -19.24 21.76 7.94
C LEU A 117 -17.86 21.08 7.87
N SER A 118 -17.64 20.09 8.74
CA SER A 118 -16.35 19.38 8.85
C SER A 118 -16.08 18.44 7.66
N ARG A 119 -17.10 18.18 6.82
CA ARG A 119 -17.06 17.20 5.71
C ARG A 119 -16.56 15.82 6.13
N LYS A 120 -16.68 15.50 7.42
CA LYS A 120 -16.34 14.18 7.92
C LYS A 120 -17.45 13.22 7.53
N ASP A 121 -17.06 12.03 7.15
CA ASP A 121 -17.98 10.95 6.80
C ASP A 121 -17.69 9.74 7.70
N PRO A 122 -18.60 8.75 7.80
CA PRO A 122 -18.42 7.60 8.69
C PRO A 122 -17.36 6.58 8.20
N SER A 123 -16.62 6.89 7.14
CA SER A 123 -15.50 6.07 6.66
C SER A 123 -14.31 6.10 7.61
N SER A 124 -13.55 5.01 7.58
CA SER A 124 -12.23 4.93 8.22
C SER A 124 -11.26 6.02 7.75
N MET A 125 -11.47 6.59 6.56
CA MET A 125 -10.63 7.67 6.02
C MET A 125 -10.71 8.98 6.84
N CYS A 126 -11.82 9.22 7.54
CA CYS A 126 -11.98 10.40 8.41
C CYS A 126 -11.58 10.14 9.87
N CYS A 127 -11.15 8.92 10.21
CA CYS A 127 -10.67 8.61 11.55
C CYS A 127 -9.29 9.23 11.76
N GLU A 128 -9.07 9.87 12.90
CA GLU A 128 -7.81 10.57 13.22
C GLU A 128 -6.89 9.69 14.09
N ALA A 129 -7.49 8.77 14.85
CA ALA A 129 -6.78 7.93 15.80
C ALA A 129 -7.19 6.47 15.70
N MET A 130 -6.27 5.58 16.03
CA MET A 130 -6.47 4.15 16.15
C MET A 130 -6.17 3.72 17.58
N LEU A 131 -7.13 3.09 18.24
CA LEU A 131 -6.97 2.53 19.57
C LEU A 131 -6.76 1.02 19.46
N VAL A 132 -5.60 0.55 19.91
CA VAL A 132 -5.30 -0.88 20.02
C VAL A 132 -5.45 -1.28 21.48
N LYS A 133 -6.43 -2.13 21.78
CA LYS A 133 -6.65 -2.71 23.10
C LYS A 133 -6.04 -4.09 23.15
N ILE A 134 -5.16 -4.34 24.11
CA ILE A 134 -4.40 -5.59 24.20
C ILE A 134 -4.61 -6.17 25.59
N LYS A 135 -5.15 -7.40 25.66
CA LYS A 135 -5.36 -8.11 26.93
C LYS A 135 -4.06 -8.76 27.37
N LEU A 136 -3.60 -8.43 28.57
CA LEU A 136 -2.34 -8.88 29.14
C LEU A 136 -2.56 -9.42 30.57
N PRO A 137 -3.21 -10.59 30.72
CA PRO A 137 -3.51 -11.13 32.02
C PRO A 137 -2.24 -11.53 32.78
N ASP A 138 -2.25 -11.32 34.10
CA ASP A 138 -1.12 -11.54 35.01
C ASP A 138 0.16 -10.72 34.67
N THR A 139 0.04 -9.61 33.93
CA THR A 139 1.20 -8.80 33.52
C THR A 139 1.24 -7.48 34.30
N LYS A 140 2.44 -7.06 34.72
CA LYS A 140 2.63 -5.75 35.37
C LYS A 140 3.02 -4.69 34.36
N ALA A 141 2.59 -3.45 34.59
CA ALA A 141 2.91 -2.31 33.72
C ALA A 141 4.42 -2.10 33.49
N THR A 142 5.25 -2.37 34.50
CA THR A 142 6.72 -2.24 34.41
C THR A 142 7.38 -3.25 33.48
N ASP A 143 6.73 -4.38 33.23
CA ASP A 143 7.27 -5.47 32.44
C ASP A 143 6.87 -5.35 30.95
N VAL A 144 6.09 -4.32 30.61
CA VAL A 144 5.61 -4.04 29.26
C VAL A 144 6.59 -3.13 28.54
N VAL A 145 7.16 -3.63 27.45
CA VAL A 145 7.97 -2.86 26.51
C VAL A 145 7.16 -2.68 25.22
N LEU A 146 6.90 -1.43 24.85
CA LEU A 146 6.17 -1.06 23.65
C LEU A 146 7.07 -0.23 22.72
N ASP A 147 7.25 -0.67 21.48
CA ASP A 147 7.94 0.07 20.42
C ASP A 147 6.94 0.41 19.31
N VAL A 148 6.77 1.71 19.06
CA VAL A 148 5.83 2.24 18.05
C VAL A 148 6.64 2.75 16.87
N LYS A 149 6.53 2.05 15.74
CA LYS A 149 7.06 2.47 14.45
C LYS A 149 5.95 3.02 13.58
N GLU A 150 6.32 3.55 12.42
CA GLU A 150 5.36 4.19 11.53
C GLU A 150 4.28 3.24 11.02
N LYS A 151 4.60 2.00 10.66
CA LYS A 151 3.62 1.00 10.19
C LYS A 151 3.63 -0.29 11.00
N PHE A 152 4.21 -0.25 12.19
CA PHE A 152 4.44 -1.45 12.97
C PHE A 152 4.40 -1.16 14.46
N LEU A 153 3.74 -2.02 15.22
CA LEU A 153 3.65 -1.99 16.67
C LEU A 153 4.27 -3.26 17.23
N ASP A 154 5.35 -3.14 17.99
CA ASP A 154 5.98 -4.26 18.71
C ASP A 154 5.67 -4.13 20.20
N LEU A 155 5.03 -5.15 20.77
CA LEU A 155 4.83 -5.28 22.20
C LEU A 155 5.53 -6.54 22.68
N ARG A 156 6.35 -6.36 23.73
CA ARG A 156 7.10 -7.43 24.37
C ARG A 156 6.85 -7.41 25.86
N THR A 157 6.44 -8.56 26.37
CA THR A 157 6.37 -8.85 27.81
C THR A 157 7.07 -10.19 28.08
N PRO A 158 7.34 -10.55 29.35
CA PRO A 158 7.92 -11.85 29.67
C PRO A 158 7.06 -13.04 29.19
N LYS A 159 5.74 -12.86 29.13
CA LYS A 159 4.75 -13.91 28.84
C LYS A 159 4.20 -13.84 27.41
N TYR A 160 4.09 -12.63 26.85
CA TYR A 160 3.41 -12.38 25.58
C TYR A 160 4.29 -11.58 24.62
N LYS A 161 4.06 -11.77 23.33
CA LYS A 161 4.65 -10.96 22.26
C LYS A 161 3.59 -10.66 21.23
N LEU A 162 3.53 -9.41 20.78
CA LEU A 162 2.63 -8.98 19.73
C LEU A 162 3.41 -8.13 18.74
N GLY A 163 3.57 -8.65 17.53
CA GLY A 163 4.02 -7.89 16.38
C GLY A 163 2.84 -7.58 15.48
N LEU A 164 2.37 -6.33 15.46
CA LEU A 164 1.20 -5.94 14.70
C LEU A 164 1.58 -4.97 13.57
N HIS A 165 1.28 -5.37 12.33
CA HIS A 165 1.36 -4.47 11.18
C HIS A 165 0.15 -3.54 11.15
N LEU A 166 0.42 -2.24 11.07
CA LEU A 166 -0.63 -1.22 11.02
C LEU A 166 -1.06 -0.99 9.56
N PRO A 167 -2.38 -0.82 9.29
CA PRO A 167 -2.87 -0.55 7.93
C PRO A 167 -2.34 0.78 7.39
N ASP A 168 -2.33 1.81 8.24
CA ASP A 168 -1.92 3.17 7.90
C ASP A 168 -0.72 3.63 8.74
N PRO A 169 0.08 4.57 8.21
CA PRO A 169 1.20 5.12 8.95
C PRO A 169 0.75 5.94 10.16
N VAL A 170 1.53 5.93 11.26
CA VAL A 170 1.20 6.64 12.51
C VAL A 170 2.30 7.60 12.98
N HIS A 171 1.91 8.60 13.78
CA HIS A 171 2.81 9.53 14.46
C HIS A 171 3.41 8.90 15.73
N LYS A 172 4.64 8.38 15.62
CA LYS A 172 5.39 7.78 16.75
C LYS A 172 5.55 8.68 17.99
N ASN A 173 5.61 10.00 17.82
CA ASN A 173 5.86 10.94 18.92
C ASN A 173 4.58 11.38 19.63
N GLU A 174 3.43 11.24 18.98
CA GLU A 174 2.14 11.71 19.48
C GLU A 174 1.23 10.57 19.95
N SER A 175 1.65 9.32 19.72
CA SER A 175 1.01 8.13 20.27
C SER A 175 1.09 8.10 21.79
N LYS A 176 0.00 7.65 22.43
CA LYS A 176 -0.12 7.51 23.89
C LYS A 176 -0.43 6.06 24.23
N ALA A 177 0.14 5.55 25.30
CA ALA A 177 -0.17 4.23 25.83
C ALA A 177 -0.56 4.32 27.31
N GLN A 178 -1.58 3.58 27.70
CA GLN A 178 -2.09 3.52 29.07
C GLN A 178 -2.34 2.07 29.47
N PHE A 179 -1.76 1.63 30.59
CA PHE A 179 -1.99 0.30 31.13
C PHE A 179 -3.00 0.36 32.29
N PHE A 180 -4.06 -0.42 32.18
CA PHE A 180 -5.12 -0.52 33.18
C PHE A 180 -4.97 -1.80 33.98
N SER A 181 -4.34 -1.71 35.15
CA SER A 181 -4.11 -2.88 36.02
C SER A 181 -5.38 -3.55 36.54
N GLU A 182 -6.49 -2.81 36.65
CA GLU A 182 -7.78 -3.37 37.09
C GLU A 182 -8.41 -4.30 36.04
N ARG A 183 -8.17 -4.01 34.76
CA ARG A 183 -8.69 -4.79 33.62
C ARG A 183 -7.64 -5.72 33.01
N GLU A 184 -6.39 -5.59 33.43
CA GLU A 184 -5.23 -6.23 32.82
C GLU A 184 -5.15 -5.97 31.30
N GLU A 185 -5.45 -4.73 30.90
CA GLU A 185 -5.53 -4.29 29.51
C GLU A 185 -4.57 -3.12 29.23
N LEU A 186 -3.86 -3.19 28.11
CA LEU A 186 -3.08 -2.08 27.57
C LEU A 186 -3.87 -1.40 26.45
N GLU A 187 -4.10 -0.11 26.59
CA GLU A 187 -4.69 0.73 25.55
C GLU A 187 -3.61 1.59 24.89
N VAL A 188 -3.41 1.40 23.59
CA VAL A 188 -2.46 2.17 22.79
C VAL A 188 -3.24 3.04 21.80
N THR A 189 -3.24 4.35 22.02
CA THR A 189 -3.81 5.34 21.11
C THR A 189 -2.73 5.82 20.13
N LEU A 190 -2.87 5.46 18.87
CA LEU A 190 -1.98 5.82 17.77
C LEU A 190 -2.65 6.90 16.92
N LEU A 191 -2.00 8.04 16.71
CA LEU A 191 -2.50 9.05 15.76
C LEU A 191 -2.08 8.66 14.35
N MET A 192 -3.05 8.59 13.44
CA MET A 192 -2.82 8.21 12.04
C MET A 192 -2.30 9.41 11.26
N LYS A 193 -1.45 9.13 10.26
CA LYS A 193 -0.94 10.10 9.30
C LYS A 193 -1.73 9.95 8.01
N HIS A 194 -2.52 10.95 7.66
CA HIS A 194 -3.19 11.00 6.36
C HIS A 194 -2.40 11.84 5.35
N PRO A 195 -2.40 11.45 4.06
CA PRO A 195 -1.71 12.20 3.00
C PRO A 195 -2.16 13.65 2.81
N MET A 196 -3.29 14.07 3.39
CA MET A 196 -3.82 15.44 3.30
C MET A 196 -4.03 16.12 4.65
N ASP A 197 -3.43 15.62 5.74
CA ASP A 197 -3.61 16.23 7.07
C ASP A 197 -3.18 17.71 7.14
N PHE A 198 -2.23 18.12 6.29
CA PHE A 198 -1.82 19.53 6.17
C PHE A 198 -2.90 20.46 5.60
N ILE A 199 -3.91 19.91 4.91
CA ILE A 199 -5.03 20.69 4.35
C ILE A 199 -6.15 20.84 5.39
N ASN A 200 -6.29 19.88 6.31
CA ASN A 200 -7.34 19.86 7.33
C ASN A 200 -7.04 20.72 8.57
N MET A 201 -5.83 21.28 8.69
CA MET A 201 -5.39 22.09 9.84
C MET A 201 -5.57 23.61 9.68
N GLN A 202 -6.42 24.07 8.76
CA GLN A 202 -6.65 25.50 8.50
C GLN A 202 -8.05 25.97 8.92
#